data_AF-A0A2D8RJ16-F1
#
_entry.id   AF-A0A2D8RJ16-F1
#
_cell.length_a   1.000
_cell.length_b   1.000
_cell.length_c   1.000
_cell.angle_alpha   90.00
_cell.angle_beta   90.00
_cell.angle_gamma   90.00
#
_symmetry.space_group_name_H-M   'P 1'
#
loop_
_entity.id
_entity.type
_entity.pdbx_description
1 polymer ?
#
loop_
_entity_poly.entity_id
_entity_poly.type
_entity_poly.pdbx_seq_one_letter_code
_entity_poly.pdbx_strand_id
1 'polypeptide(L)' 'MAIEVKIRKGEPVERALRRLKKKLDREGVIKDVRGNRYFEKPSVSKRRRNKIAKFNNMLRHKWDN' A
#
# COMPACT_ATOMS: atom_id res chain seq x y z
N MET A 1 4.73 13.45 -7.84
CA MET A 1 5.51 12.39 -8.52
C MET A 1 4.53 11.52 -9.30
N ALA A 2 4.65 11.45 -10.63
CA ALA A 2 3.74 10.66 -11.45
C ALA A 2 4.13 9.16 -11.40
N ILE A 3 3.15 8.27 -11.24
CA ILE A 3 3.38 6.83 -11.28
C ILE A 3 3.45 6.40 -12.74
N GLU A 4 4.66 6.44 -13.29
CA GLU A 4 4.94 5.96 -14.66
C GLU A 4 5.76 4.66 -14.66
N VAL A 5 5.57 3.85 -15.70
CA VAL A 5 6.38 2.66 -16.00
C VAL A 5 6.84 2.77 -17.46
N LYS A 6 8.16 2.87 -17.66
CA LYS A 6 8.76 2.90 -19.00
C LYS A 6 8.85 1.47 -19.55
N ILE A 7 8.26 1.27 -20.72
CA ILE A 7 8.23 -0.02 -21.44
C ILE A 7 9.42 -0.06 -22.40
N ARG A 8 10.14 -1.18 -22.45
CA ARG A 8 11.23 -1.39 -23.42
C ARG A 8 10.69 -2.04 -24.70
N LYS A 9 11.31 -1.77 -25.86
CA LYS A 9 10.94 -2.42 -27.12
C LYS A 9 11.14 -3.94 -27.00
N GLY A 10 10.10 -4.72 -27.27
CA GLY A 10 10.07 -6.19 -27.13
C GLY A 10 9.57 -6.71 -25.78
N GLU A 11 9.14 -5.84 -24.85
CA GLU A 11 8.54 -6.29 -23.60
C GLU A 11 7.05 -6.66 -23.79
N PRO A 12 6.59 -7.82 -23.29
CA PRO A 12 5.17 -8.15 -23.25
C PRO A 12 4.40 -7.14 -22.39
N VAL A 13 3.29 -6.61 -22.93
CA VAL A 13 2.43 -5.62 -22.26
C VAL A 13 1.98 -6.08 -20.87
N GLU A 14 1.70 -7.37 -20.69
CA GLU A 14 1.29 -7.94 -19.41
C GLU A 14 2.35 -7.74 -18.31
N ARG A 15 3.64 -7.82 -18.65
CA ARG A 15 4.74 -7.62 -17.70
C ARG A 15 4.82 -6.16 -17.24
N ALA A 16 4.57 -5.22 -18.16
CA ALA A 16 4.49 -3.80 -17.83
C ALA A 16 3.31 -3.51 -16.88
N LEU A 17 2.14 -4.09 -17.15
CA LEU A 17 0.95 -3.95 -16.29
C LEU A 17 1.17 -4.51 -14.88
N ARG A 18 1.83 -5.67 -14.75
CA ARG A 18 2.19 -6.24 -13.43
C ARG A 18 3.13 -5.32 -12.65
N ARG A 19 4.13 -4.71 -13.31
CA ARG A 19 5.04 -3.74 -12.68
C ARG A 19 4.29 -2.48 -12.24
N LEU A 20 3.40 -1.98 -13.08
CA LEU A 20 2.56 -0.82 -12.76
C LEU A 20 1.68 -1.10 -11.54
N LYS A 21 0.99 -2.26 -11.51
CA LYS A 21 0.20 -2.69 -10.36
C LYS A 21 1.04 -2.75 -9.08
N LYS A 22 2.22 -3.39 -9.13
CA LYS A 22 3.11 -3.49 -7.97
C LYS A 22 3.60 -2.11 -7.50
N LYS A 23 3.83 -1.18 -8.41
CA LYS A 23 4.20 0.21 -8.08
C LYS A 23 3.02 0.94 -7.41
N LEU A 24 1.81 0.83 -7.94
CA LEU A 24 0.59 1.38 -7.34
C LEU A 24 0.32 0.83 -5.93
N ASP A 25 0.52 -0.47 -5.74
CA ASP A 25 0.34 -1.13 -4.44
C ASP A 25 1.41 -0.69 -3.42
N ARG A 26 2.66 -0.51 -3.87
CA ARG A 26 3.77 -0.02 -3.02
C ARG A 26 3.55 1.42 -2.56
N GLU A 27 3.13 2.29 -3.47
CA GLU A 27 2.82 3.69 -3.16
C GLU A 27 1.54 3.81 -2.31
N GLY A 28 0.74 2.73 -2.18
CA GLY A 28 -0.46 2.73 -1.34
C GLY A 28 -1.62 3.57 -1.87
N VAL A 29 -1.52 4.12 -3.08
CA VAL A 29 -2.50 5.07 -3.65
C VAL A 29 -3.94 4.54 -3.58
N ILE A 30 -4.15 3.27 -3.90
CA ILE A 30 -5.49 2.66 -3.85
C ILE A 30 -6.05 2.64 -2.43
N LYS A 31 -5.20 2.40 -1.43
CA LYS A 31 -5.57 2.38 -0.02
C LYS A 31 -5.92 3.79 0.47
N ASP A 32 -5.16 4.79 0.05
CA ASP A 32 -5.38 6.17 0.43
C ASP A 32 -6.65 6.74 -0.20
N VAL A 33 -6.87 6.49 -1.50
CA VAL A 33 -8.12 6.86 -2.18
C VAL A 33 -9.32 6.22 -1.49
N ARG A 34 -9.22 4.94 -1.09
CA ARG A 34 -10.30 4.27 -0.33
C ARG A 34 -10.51 4.85 1.06
N GLY A 35 -9.44 5.21 1.75
CA GLY A 35 -9.49 5.82 3.08
C GLY A 35 -10.10 7.23 3.06
N ASN A 36 -9.86 7.99 1.98
CA ASN A 36 -10.32 9.36 1.83
C ASN A 36 -11.72 9.49 1.20
N ARG A 37 -12.40 8.39 0.88
CA ARG A 37 -13.77 8.44 0.30
C ARG A 37 -14.78 9.08 1.23
N TYR A 38 -14.56 8.96 2.54
CA TYR A 38 -15.46 9.44 3.57
C TYR A 38 -14.66 10.09 4.70
N PHE A 39 -15.29 11.02 5.41
CA PHE A 39 -14.67 11.61 6.59
C PHE A 39 -14.56 10.59 7.72
N GLU A 40 -13.34 10.33 8.18
CA GLU A 40 -13.05 9.51 9.36
C GLU A 40 -12.70 10.43 10.53
N LYS A 41 -13.44 10.34 11.65
CA LYS A 41 -13.09 11.07 12.87
C LYS A 41 -11.64 10.76 13.29
N PRO A 42 -10.87 11.75 13.80
CA PRO A 42 -9.46 11.57 14.13
C PRO A 42 -9.24 10.49 15.19
N SER A 43 -10.17 10.31 16.13
CA SER A 43 -10.15 9.26 17.14
C SER A 43 -10.21 7.86 16.53
N VAL A 44 -11.03 7.66 15.49
CA VAL A 44 -11.20 6.38 14.80
C VAL A 44 -9.93 6.04 14.01
N SER A 45 -9.37 7.02 13.29
CA SER A 45 -8.09 6.88 12.58
C SER A 45 -6.95 6.52 13.53
N LYS A 46 -6.85 7.19 14.70
CA LYS A 46 -5.85 6.88 15.74
C LYS A 46 -6.01 5.46 16.28
N ARG A 47 -7.24 5.03 16.57
CA ARG A 47 -7.53 3.67 17.03
C ARG A 47 -7.12 2.61 16.01
N ARG A 48 -7.44 2.82 14.73
CA ARG A 48 -7.06 1.92 13.63
C ARG A 48 -5.53 1.80 13.50
N ARG A 49 -4.82 2.92 13.52
CA ARG A 49 -3.35 2.95 13.48
C ARG A 49 -2.72 2.17 14.64
N ASN A 50 -3.20 2.40 15.87
CA ASN A 50 -2.70 1.71 17.05
C ASN A 50 -2.93 0.19 16.99
N LYS A 51 -4.10 -0.25 16.50
CA LYS A 51 -4.40 -1.67 16.33
C LYS A 51 -3.43 -2.35 15.36
N ILE A 52 -3.18 -1.72 14.21
CA ILE A 52 -2.24 -2.23 13.20
C ILE A 52 -0.81 -2.28 13.77
N ALA A 53 -0.37 -1.23 14.46
CA ALA A 53 0.96 -1.17 15.05
C ALA A 53 1.18 -2.27 16.10
N LYS A 54 0.21 -2.50 17.00
CA LYS A 54 0.26 -3.57 17.99
C LYS A 54 0.35 -4.95 17.35
N PHE A 55 -0.47 -5.19 16.32
CA PHE A 55 -0.47 -6.45 15.58
C PHE A 55 0.88 -6.68 14.88
N ASN A 56 1.43 -5.68 14.20
CA ASN A 56 2.73 -5.78 13.55
C ASN A 56 3.86 -6.02 14.55
N ASN A 57 3.80 -5.38 15.74
CA ASN A 57 4.80 -5.59 16.79
C ASN A 57 4.76 -7.01 17.36
N MET A 58 3.55 -7.52 17.62
CA MET A 58 3.34 -8.91 18.04
C MET A 58 3.91 -9.89 17.00
N LEU A 59 3.67 -9.65 15.71
CA LEU A 59 4.25 -10.49 14.66
C LEU A 59 5.78 -10.44 14.68
N ARG A 60 6.41 -9.26 14.78
CA ARG A 60 7.88 -9.15 14.84
C ARG A 60 8.47 -9.98 15.99
N HIS A 61 7.98 -9.76 17.21
CA HIS A 61 8.43 -10.53 18.38
C HIS A 61 8.23 -12.04 18.26
N LYS A 62 7.25 -12.50 17.48
CA LYS A 62 7.04 -13.94 17.24
C LYS A 62 8.13 -14.57 16.35
N TRP A 63 8.68 -13.80 15.41
CA TRP A 63 9.69 -14.30 14.46
C TRP A 63 11.12 -13.93 14.85
N ASP A 64 11.30 -12.97 15.77
CA ASP A 64 12.61 -12.55 16.31
C ASP A 64 13.11 -13.47 17.45
N ASN A 65 12.25 -14.36 17.98
CA ASN A 65 12.59 -15.46 18.91
C ASN A 65 12.61 -16.80 18.17
#